data_AF-A0A917VK92-F1
#
_entry.id   AF-A0A917VK92-F1
#
_cell.length_a   1.000
_cell.length_b   1.000
_cell.length_c   1.000
_cell.angle_alpha   90.00
_cell.angle_beta   90.00
_cell.angle_gamma   90.00
#
_symmetry.space_group_name_H-M   'P 1'
#
loop_
_entity.id
_entity.type
_entity.pdbx_description
1 polymer ?
#
loop_
_entity_poly.entity_id
_entity_poly.type
_entity_poly.pdbx_seq_one_letter_code
_entity_poly.pdbx_strand_id
1 'polypeptide(L)'
;MPGDLPDEWLRRMRDGMVELLSLRTAPQLFDTLGDLAGGVRAARGSSGSAEEYGRRLVEQSLRRADGAGREPSGSNGMSASPFGSRRTADSSGPPEAQRRYPVDDYIVMWERRHGREMTADERKVLGQGCIGVTKIRLGLMKLDAGPPTNLAFADPDSHRAIQSVENILAPGEIANARVNGWRKRLGRAESLVAEHGTDWPYKSREGAVITGPEYIGNIKKNLDIARAQAREIWSNIAKGDLGDVRESRREARIESNQRAFGRVSNYVQRFEAILATGPADVGDFMRLVKADPELSRLRDIDQHLPSGNPTEWKTEIFSKQFWSGQEIVRDRKGNPVVKAGVTGVRATQTPDPTLFEPNPATGQVDMSGDYNCGKPGYGNFDYALYDEPTGSWWNANHGDWRIYPEFGNPSTAPMEVHQNTPEKFFAGRPDFDSAVICIAFTKVVQ
;
A
#
# COMPACT_ATOMS: atom_id res chain seq x y z
N MET A 1 13.39 47.13 -39.07
CA MET A 1 12.69 45.82 -39.03
C MET A 1 13.56 44.85 -38.21
N PRO A 2 13.33 44.73 -36.90
CA PRO A 2 13.79 43.61 -36.07
C PRO A 2 12.77 42.46 -36.18
N GLY A 3 13.05 41.15 -36.11
CA GLY A 3 14.24 40.39 -35.76
C GLY A 3 13.78 39.03 -35.19
N ASP A 4 13.47 38.05 -36.05
CA ASP A 4 12.95 36.71 -35.69
C ASP A 4 14.06 35.71 -35.27
N LEU A 5 15.01 36.14 -34.45
CA LEU A 5 16.12 35.30 -33.95
C LEU A 5 16.00 34.70 -32.52
N PRO A 6 14.93 34.87 -31.69
CA PRO A 6 14.92 34.28 -30.33
C PRO A 6 14.69 32.76 -30.25
N ASP A 7 13.78 32.19 -31.04
CA ASP A 7 13.24 30.85 -30.76
C ASP A 7 14.16 29.70 -31.19
N GLU A 8 14.86 29.85 -32.32
CA GLU A 8 15.79 28.83 -32.79
C GLU A 8 17.03 28.73 -31.89
N TRP A 9 17.46 29.86 -31.33
CA TRP A 9 18.59 29.93 -30.40
C TRP A 9 18.25 29.31 -29.04
N LEU A 10 17.06 29.60 -28.50
CA LEU A 10 16.57 28.97 -27.26
C LEU A 10 16.41 27.45 -27.41
N ARG A 11 15.94 26.99 -28.58
CA ARG A 11 15.81 25.56 -28.87
C ARG A 11 17.18 24.87 -28.91
N ARG A 12 18.18 25.48 -29.57
CA ARG A 12 19.57 24.96 -29.59
C ARG A 12 20.21 24.90 -28.20
N MET A 13 20.01 25.92 -27.37
CA MET A 13 20.56 25.89 -26.00
C MET A 13 19.92 24.78 -25.15
N ARG A 14 18.60 24.61 -25.25
CA ARG A 14 17.88 23.55 -24.54
C ARG A 14 18.40 22.18 -24.97
N ASP A 15 18.51 21.94 -26.28
CA ASP A 15 18.92 20.65 -26.82
C ASP A 15 20.39 20.36 -26.46
N GLY A 16 21.28 21.37 -26.50
CA GLY A 16 22.66 21.25 -26.04
C GLY A 16 22.81 21.03 -24.53
N MET A 17 21.91 21.60 -23.71
CA MET A 17 21.88 21.30 -22.27
C MET A 17 21.39 19.88 -21.98
N VAL A 18 20.42 19.37 -22.73
CA VAL A 18 19.94 17.97 -22.61
C VAL A 18 21.04 16.99 -23.01
N GLU A 19 21.79 17.28 -24.07
CA GLU A 19 22.93 16.45 -24.50
C GLU A 19 24.06 16.49 -23.48
N LEU A 20 24.43 17.68 -22.98
CA LEU A 20 25.43 17.83 -21.92
C LEU A 20 25.02 17.12 -20.63
N LEU A 21 23.75 17.22 -20.22
CA LEU A 21 23.25 16.50 -19.05
C LEU A 21 23.28 14.99 -19.29
N SER A 22 22.85 14.50 -20.45
CA SER A 22 22.84 13.07 -20.79
C SER A 22 24.27 12.49 -20.82
N LEU A 23 25.24 13.21 -21.37
CA LEU A 23 26.64 12.78 -21.42
C LEU A 23 27.32 12.78 -20.05
N ARG A 24 26.90 13.68 -19.15
CA ARG A 24 27.50 13.81 -17.81
C ARG A 24 26.85 12.90 -16.76
N THR A 25 25.55 12.65 -16.88
CA THR A 25 24.81 11.83 -15.92
C THR A 25 24.74 10.36 -16.31
N ALA A 26 24.84 9.98 -17.59
CA ALA A 26 24.73 8.57 -17.99
C ALA A 26 25.83 7.67 -17.41
N PRO A 27 27.12 8.07 -17.37
CA PRO A 27 28.15 7.26 -16.70
C PRO A 27 27.93 7.20 -15.19
N GLN A 28 27.56 8.34 -14.58
CA GLN A 28 27.29 8.42 -13.13
C GLN A 28 26.07 7.59 -12.73
N LEU A 29 25.03 7.53 -13.56
CA LEU A 29 23.86 6.67 -13.36
C LEU A 29 24.20 5.21 -13.57
N PHE A 30 25.02 4.87 -14.56
CA PHE A 30 25.48 3.50 -14.77
C PHE A 30 26.35 3.01 -13.61
N ASP A 31 27.28 3.84 -13.14
CA ASP A 31 28.10 3.55 -11.97
C ASP A 31 27.24 3.48 -10.70
N THR A 32 26.29 4.40 -10.51
CA THR A 32 25.37 4.37 -9.35
C THR A 32 24.46 3.15 -9.38
N LEU A 33 23.95 2.73 -10.54
CA LEU A 33 23.14 1.52 -10.69
C LEU A 33 23.98 0.25 -10.55
N GLY A 34 25.22 0.26 -11.04
CA GLY A 34 26.19 -0.81 -10.85
C GLY A 34 26.60 -0.98 -9.40
N ASP A 35 26.83 0.13 -8.69
CA ASP A 35 27.13 0.20 -7.26
C ASP A 35 25.90 -0.17 -6.43
N LEU A 36 24.69 0.21 -6.84
CA LEU A 36 23.44 -0.21 -6.19
C LEU A 36 23.24 -1.72 -6.36
N ALA A 37 23.41 -2.26 -7.57
CA ALA A 37 23.35 -3.70 -7.84
C ALA A 37 24.49 -4.46 -7.14
N GLY A 38 25.66 -3.84 -6.96
CA GLY A 38 26.77 -4.33 -6.16
C GLY A 38 26.43 -4.36 -4.67
N GLY A 39 25.84 -3.28 -4.14
CA GLY A 39 25.38 -3.15 -2.77
C GLY A 39 24.28 -4.15 -2.43
N VAL A 40 23.31 -4.36 -3.32
CA VAL A 40 22.27 -5.40 -3.18
C VAL A 40 22.88 -6.81 -3.18
N ARG A 41 23.89 -7.08 -4.03
CA ARG A 41 24.61 -8.37 -4.03
C ARG A 41 25.47 -8.58 -2.78
N ALA A 42 26.13 -7.54 -2.28
CA ALA A 42 26.90 -7.58 -1.04
C ALA A 42 25.97 -7.77 0.18
N ALA A 43 24.84 -7.06 0.21
CA ALA A 43 23.78 -7.23 1.20
C ALA A 43 23.25 -8.68 1.19
N ARG A 44 23.03 -9.28 0.01
CA ARG A 44 22.69 -10.72 -0.11
C ARG A 44 23.73 -11.65 0.54
N GLY A 45 25.03 -11.33 0.40
CA GLY A 45 26.12 -12.08 1.02
C GLY A 45 26.13 -12.01 2.56
N SER A 46 25.75 -10.87 3.13
CA SER A 46 25.62 -10.69 4.59
C SER A 46 24.27 -11.12 5.16
N SER A 47 23.22 -11.23 4.32
CA SER A 47 21.82 -11.46 4.75
C SER A 47 21.47 -12.92 5.03
N GLY A 48 22.34 -13.88 4.71
CA GLY A 48 22.15 -15.28 5.10
C GLY A 48 21.91 -15.46 6.61
N SER A 49 22.44 -14.55 7.45
CA SER A 49 22.19 -14.54 8.89
C SER A 49 20.86 -13.91 9.30
N ALA A 50 20.32 -12.97 8.53
CA ALA A 50 19.08 -12.27 8.84
C ALA A 50 17.84 -13.09 8.49
N GLU A 51 17.88 -13.80 7.36
CA GLU A 51 16.84 -14.78 6.97
C GLU A 51 16.78 -15.94 7.98
N GLU A 52 17.94 -16.42 8.43
CA GLU A 52 18.03 -17.45 9.46
C GLU A 52 17.51 -16.95 10.82
N TYR A 53 17.77 -15.68 11.17
CA TYR A 53 17.26 -15.05 12.39
C TYR A 53 15.73 -14.86 12.37
N GLY A 54 15.17 -14.37 11.26
CA GLY A 54 13.72 -14.22 11.08
C GLY A 54 12.99 -15.57 11.12
N ARG A 55 13.55 -16.58 10.45
CA ARG A 55 13.03 -17.96 10.50
C ARG A 55 13.05 -18.53 11.93
N ARG A 56 14.14 -18.30 12.68
CA ARG A 56 14.24 -18.71 14.09
C ARG A 56 13.21 -18.02 14.97
N LEU A 57 12.97 -16.72 14.80
CA LEU A 57 11.94 -16.00 15.57
C LEU A 57 10.53 -16.56 15.31
N VAL A 58 10.18 -16.83 14.06
CA VAL A 58 8.90 -17.47 13.69
C VAL A 58 8.81 -18.88 14.28
N GLU A 59 9.86 -19.69 14.19
CA GLU A 59 9.89 -21.03 14.80
C GLU A 59 9.82 -20.99 16.34
N GLN A 60 10.41 -19.98 16.98
CA GLN A 60 10.38 -19.81 18.43
C GLN A 60 8.99 -19.41 18.92
N SER A 61 8.28 -18.56 18.17
CA SER A 61 6.88 -18.21 18.44
C SER A 61 5.95 -19.42 18.25
N LEU A 62 6.16 -20.24 17.21
CA LEU A 62 5.40 -21.47 16.99
C LEU A 62 5.59 -22.51 18.10
N ARG A 63 6.83 -22.70 18.60
CA ARG A 63 7.10 -23.63 19.71
C ARG A 63 6.47 -23.21 21.05
N ARG A 64 6.19 -21.92 21.25
CA ARG A 64 5.48 -21.45 22.45
C ARG A 64 3.98 -21.75 22.40
N ALA A 65 3.38 -21.79 21.19
CA ALA A 65 1.97 -22.12 21.02
C ALA A 65 1.66 -23.60 21.31
N ASP A 66 2.62 -24.50 21.04
CA ASP A 66 2.46 -25.94 21.28
C ASP A 66 2.73 -26.37 22.75
N GLY A 67 3.19 -25.46 23.61
CA GLY A 67 3.60 -25.75 25.00
C GLY A 67 2.50 -25.77 26.05
N ALA A 68 1.25 -25.42 25.71
CA ALA A 68 0.12 -25.46 26.65
C ALA A 68 -0.58 -26.83 26.59
N GLY A 69 -0.09 -27.77 27.38
CA GLY A 69 -0.56 -29.16 27.40
C GLY A 69 -2.03 -29.32 27.77
N ARG A 70 -2.75 -30.12 26.98
CA ARG A 70 -3.95 -30.86 27.41
C ARG A 70 -4.06 -32.16 26.61
N GLU A 71 -4.09 -33.28 27.32
CA GLU A 71 -4.20 -34.64 26.76
C GLU A 71 -5.58 -34.93 26.11
N PRO A 72 -5.67 -35.94 25.21
CA PRO A 72 -6.80 -36.12 24.30
C PRO A 72 -7.81 -37.16 24.79
N SER A 73 -9.10 -36.91 24.56
CA SER A 73 -10.10 -37.96 24.46
C SER A 73 -11.20 -37.61 23.44
N GLY A 74 -11.62 -38.63 22.68
CA GLY A 74 -12.94 -38.65 22.02
C GLY A 74 -13.00 -38.13 20.58
N SER A 75 -12.78 -39.04 19.64
CA SER A 75 -13.14 -38.88 18.22
C SER A 75 -14.66 -38.75 18.01
N ASN A 76 -15.09 -37.77 17.23
CA ASN A 76 -16.16 -37.93 16.23
C ASN A 76 -16.23 -36.72 15.28
N GLY A 77 -16.09 -36.98 13.98
CA GLY A 77 -16.64 -36.18 12.87
C GLY A 77 -16.38 -34.67 12.84
N MET A 78 -15.12 -34.22 12.84
CA MET A 78 -14.81 -32.81 12.55
C MET A 78 -14.61 -32.60 11.05
N SER A 79 -15.60 -31.95 10.42
CA SER A 79 -15.38 -31.15 9.22
C SER A 79 -14.23 -30.17 9.48
N ALA A 80 -13.21 -30.19 8.63
CA ALA A 80 -12.00 -29.40 8.80
C ALA A 80 -12.34 -27.90 8.94
N SER A 81 -11.76 -27.25 9.95
CA SER A 81 -11.86 -25.79 10.10
C SER A 81 -11.18 -25.12 8.90
N PRO A 82 -11.84 -24.19 8.18
CA PRO A 82 -11.20 -23.43 7.10
C PRO A 82 -10.09 -22.48 7.61
N PHE A 83 -9.98 -22.27 8.93
CA PHE A 83 -8.86 -21.60 9.60
C PHE A 83 -7.89 -22.56 10.28
N GLY A 84 -8.15 -23.87 10.21
CA GLY A 84 -7.28 -24.88 10.76
C GLY A 84 -5.94 -24.82 10.06
N SER A 85 -4.88 -24.45 10.79
CA SER A 85 -3.48 -24.41 10.36
C SER A 85 -2.90 -25.78 10.00
N ARG A 86 -3.72 -26.83 9.87
CA ARG A 86 -3.29 -27.96 9.07
C ARG A 86 -3.14 -27.41 7.67
N ARG A 87 -1.88 -27.18 7.29
CA ARG A 87 -1.40 -27.31 5.93
C ARG A 87 -2.26 -28.41 5.29
N THR A 88 -3.31 -28.02 4.57
CA THR A 88 -3.60 -28.66 3.31
C THR A 88 -2.42 -28.24 2.44
N ALA A 89 -1.27 -28.84 2.75
CA ALA A 89 -0.46 -29.36 1.68
C ALA A 89 -1.46 -30.19 0.88
N ASP A 90 -1.98 -29.60 -0.19
CA ASP A 90 -1.96 -30.32 -1.45
C ASP A 90 -0.71 -31.20 -1.37
N SER A 91 -0.91 -32.50 -1.46
CA SER A 91 0.09 -33.55 -1.32
C SER A 91 1.28 -33.45 -2.29
N SER A 92 1.50 -32.30 -2.94
CA SER A 92 2.61 -32.06 -3.87
C SER A 92 2.99 -30.58 -4.10
N GLY A 93 2.35 -29.59 -3.44
CA GLY A 93 2.52 -28.16 -3.78
C GLY A 93 3.13 -27.27 -2.67
N PRO A 94 3.93 -26.23 -3.02
CA PRO A 94 4.23 -25.15 -2.08
C PRO A 94 2.92 -24.48 -1.62
N PRO A 95 2.86 -23.90 -0.41
CA PRO A 95 1.67 -23.19 0.03
C PRO A 95 1.29 -22.10 -0.99
N GLU A 96 0.01 -22.01 -1.36
CA GLU A 96 -0.46 -20.96 -2.25
C GLU A 96 -0.05 -19.59 -1.70
N ALA A 97 0.69 -18.82 -2.49
CA ALA A 97 1.21 -17.52 -2.09
C ALA A 97 0.09 -16.54 -1.70
N GLN A 98 -1.12 -16.76 -2.23
CA GLN A 98 -2.35 -16.03 -1.94
C GLN A 98 -3.56 -16.96 -2.07
N ARG A 99 -4.45 -16.91 -1.08
CA ARG A 99 -5.82 -17.44 -1.18
C ARG A 99 -6.80 -16.29 -1.34
N ARG A 100 -7.90 -16.52 -2.05
CA ARG A 100 -8.95 -15.52 -2.31
C ARG A 100 -10.29 -16.05 -1.85
N TYR A 101 -11.06 -15.16 -1.25
CA TYR A 101 -12.37 -15.45 -0.71
C TYR A 101 -13.35 -14.41 -1.25
N PRO A 102 -14.44 -14.82 -1.91
CA PRO A 102 -15.61 -13.95 -2.06
C PRO A 102 -16.00 -13.37 -0.70
N VAL A 103 -16.43 -12.11 -0.66
CA VAL A 103 -16.71 -11.45 0.64
C VAL A 103 -17.74 -12.21 1.48
N ASP A 104 -18.75 -12.83 0.87
CA ASP A 104 -19.78 -13.60 1.58
C ASP A 104 -19.17 -14.84 2.27
N ASP A 105 -18.23 -15.54 1.60
CA ASP A 105 -17.51 -16.66 2.19
C ASP A 105 -16.60 -16.20 3.33
N TYR A 106 -15.93 -15.05 3.16
CA TYR A 106 -15.12 -14.45 4.22
C TYR A 106 -15.97 -14.10 5.46
N ILE A 107 -17.19 -13.61 5.28
CA ILE A 107 -18.09 -13.31 6.40
C ILE A 107 -18.43 -14.60 7.15
N VAL A 108 -18.86 -15.66 6.46
CA VAL A 108 -19.17 -16.95 7.11
C VAL A 108 -17.97 -17.48 7.89
N MET A 109 -16.78 -17.35 7.31
CA MET A 109 -15.52 -17.67 7.96
C MET A 109 -15.31 -16.82 9.23
N TRP A 110 -15.41 -15.51 9.10
CA TRP A 110 -15.24 -14.58 10.22
C TRP A 110 -16.22 -14.87 11.37
N GLU A 111 -17.49 -15.14 11.06
CA GLU A 111 -18.56 -15.41 12.03
C GLU A 111 -18.28 -16.70 12.80
N ARG A 112 -17.85 -17.75 12.10
CA ARG A 112 -17.44 -19.01 12.74
C ARG A 112 -16.27 -18.80 13.70
N ARG A 113 -15.29 -17.96 13.34
CA ARG A 113 -14.12 -17.68 14.19
C ARG A 113 -14.49 -16.89 15.45
N HIS A 114 -15.43 -15.95 15.34
CA HIS A 114 -15.82 -15.09 16.46
C HIS A 114 -17.02 -15.64 17.26
N GLY A 115 -17.64 -16.74 16.82
CA GLY A 115 -18.77 -17.36 17.51
C GLY A 115 -20.05 -16.51 17.49
N ARG A 116 -20.15 -15.55 16.57
CA ARG A 116 -21.31 -14.67 16.41
C ARG A 116 -21.46 -14.18 14.98
N GLU A 117 -22.66 -13.74 14.63
CA GLU A 117 -22.91 -13.07 13.35
C GLU A 117 -22.23 -11.70 13.30
N MET A 118 -21.83 -11.33 12.09
CA MET A 118 -21.34 -10.00 11.76
C MET A 118 -22.54 -9.06 11.68
N THR A 119 -22.51 -8.01 12.49
CA THR A 119 -23.56 -6.99 12.54
C THR A 119 -23.67 -6.22 11.22
N ALA A 120 -24.79 -5.53 11.01
CA ALA A 120 -24.98 -4.71 9.82
C ALA A 120 -23.91 -3.60 9.70
N ASP A 121 -23.50 -2.99 10.81
CA ASP A 121 -22.46 -1.96 10.84
C ASP A 121 -21.09 -2.54 10.50
N GLU A 122 -20.75 -3.71 11.03
CA GLU A 122 -19.51 -4.40 10.66
C GLU A 122 -19.48 -4.77 9.18
N ARG A 123 -20.59 -5.29 8.62
CA ARG A 123 -20.69 -5.58 7.18
C ARG A 123 -20.53 -4.31 6.33
N LYS A 124 -21.10 -3.20 6.78
CA LYS A 124 -20.94 -1.90 6.13
C LYS A 124 -19.47 -1.45 6.14
N VAL A 125 -18.79 -1.56 7.28
CA VAL A 125 -17.35 -1.27 7.40
C VAL A 125 -16.51 -2.21 6.52
N LEU A 126 -16.83 -3.51 6.49
CA LEU A 126 -16.16 -4.49 5.64
C LEU A 126 -16.20 -4.06 4.18
N GLY A 127 -17.37 -3.57 3.74
CA GLY A 127 -17.61 -3.05 2.39
C GLY A 127 -16.67 -1.93 1.96
N GLN A 128 -15.90 -1.30 2.87
CA GLN A 128 -14.87 -0.32 2.50
C GLN A 128 -13.63 -0.96 1.84
N GLY A 129 -13.56 -2.30 1.75
CA GLY A 129 -12.48 -3.02 1.08
C GLY A 129 -11.31 -3.31 2.01
N CYS A 130 -10.07 -3.08 1.55
CA CYS A 130 -8.85 -3.42 2.29
C CYS A 130 -8.80 -2.75 3.68
N ILE A 131 -9.22 -1.48 3.76
CA ILE A 131 -9.32 -0.75 5.03
C ILE A 131 -10.39 -1.34 5.95
N GLY A 132 -11.50 -1.85 5.39
CA GLY A 132 -12.61 -2.46 6.13
C GLY A 132 -12.20 -3.70 6.90
N VAL A 133 -11.40 -4.58 6.26
CA VAL A 133 -10.83 -5.79 6.89
C VAL A 133 -10.04 -5.42 8.15
N THR A 134 -9.19 -4.39 8.05
CA THR A 134 -8.39 -3.91 9.20
C THR A 134 -9.28 -3.26 10.26
N LYS A 135 -10.20 -2.37 9.86
CA LYS A 135 -11.07 -1.64 10.79
C LYS A 135 -11.93 -2.54 11.66
N ILE A 136 -12.49 -3.63 11.11
CA ILE A 136 -13.30 -4.57 11.88
C ILE A 136 -12.47 -5.22 12.97
N ARG A 137 -11.24 -5.64 12.65
CA ARG A 137 -10.34 -6.21 13.66
C ARG A 137 -9.99 -5.21 14.75
N LEU A 138 -9.81 -3.94 14.37
CA LEU A 138 -9.49 -2.87 15.32
C LEU A 138 -10.71 -2.35 16.10
N GLY A 139 -11.93 -2.84 15.84
CA GLY A 139 -13.16 -2.34 16.45
C GLY A 139 -13.55 -0.92 16.00
N LEU A 140 -13.03 -0.46 14.86
CA LEU A 140 -13.24 0.90 14.33
C LEU A 140 -14.49 0.96 13.43
N MET A 141 -15.65 1.13 14.05
CA MET A 141 -16.94 1.09 13.34
C MET A 141 -17.33 2.40 12.63
N LYS A 142 -16.72 3.52 13.01
CA LYS A 142 -16.98 4.82 12.35
C LYS A 142 -16.41 4.80 10.93
N LEU A 143 -17.21 5.14 9.92
CA LEU A 143 -16.81 5.01 8.51
C LEU A 143 -15.71 5.99 8.09
N ASP A 144 -15.70 7.17 8.69
CA ASP A 144 -14.74 8.26 8.47
C ASP A 144 -13.42 8.07 9.24
N ALA A 145 -13.42 7.25 10.29
CA ALA A 145 -12.21 6.90 11.02
C ALA A 145 -11.36 5.90 10.23
N GLY A 146 -10.10 6.25 9.98
CA GLY A 146 -9.09 5.32 9.48
C GLY A 146 -8.38 4.57 10.62
N PRO A 147 -7.71 3.44 10.33
CA PRO A 147 -6.76 2.83 11.26
C PRO A 147 -5.71 3.86 11.74
N PRO A 148 -5.35 3.85 13.05
CA PRO A 148 -4.40 4.82 13.61
C PRO A 148 -2.99 4.57 13.07
N THR A 149 -2.32 5.62 12.61
CA THR A 149 -0.99 5.53 11.96
C THR A 149 0.12 6.28 12.71
N ASN A 150 -0.14 6.67 13.96
CA ASN A 150 0.85 7.31 14.85
C ASN A 150 2.05 6.39 15.16
N LEU A 151 1.81 5.08 15.25
CA LEU A 151 2.86 4.06 15.41
C LEU A 151 3.07 3.29 14.10
N ALA A 152 3.51 4.01 13.07
CA ALA A 152 3.85 3.46 11.76
C ALA A 152 5.37 3.38 11.57
N PHE A 153 5.85 2.30 10.96
CA PHE A 153 7.28 2.00 10.84
C PHE A 153 7.64 1.52 9.43
N ALA A 154 8.81 1.94 8.96
CA ALA A 154 9.43 1.45 7.74
C ALA A 154 10.93 1.20 7.98
N ASP A 155 11.58 0.54 7.03
CA ASP A 155 13.00 0.25 7.11
C ASP A 155 13.84 1.43 6.56
N PRO A 156 14.67 2.09 7.39
CA PRO A 156 15.43 3.25 6.95
C PRO A 156 16.49 2.93 5.89
N ASP A 157 17.05 1.73 5.91
CA ASP A 157 18.15 1.35 5.02
C ASP A 157 17.65 1.16 3.57
N SER A 158 16.44 0.62 3.41
CA SER A 158 15.87 0.32 2.09
C SER A 158 15.03 1.46 1.49
N HIS A 159 14.55 2.39 2.31
CA HIS A 159 13.62 3.44 1.88
C HIS A 159 14.11 4.20 0.65
N ARG A 160 15.35 4.71 0.70
CA ARG A 160 15.92 5.48 -0.41
C ARG A 160 16.13 4.62 -1.65
N ALA A 161 16.54 3.36 -1.51
CA ALA A 161 16.75 2.46 -2.64
C ALA A 161 15.44 2.18 -3.39
N ILE A 162 14.35 1.89 -2.65
CA ILE A 162 13.02 1.70 -3.25
C ILE A 162 12.59 2.95 -4.00
N GLN A 163 12.77 4.13 -3.40
CA GLN A 163 12.40 5.40 -3.98
C GLN A 163 13.23 5.76 -5.22
N SER A 164 14.52 5.44 -5.25
CA SER A 164 15.37 5.60 -6.45
C SER A 164 14.85 4.75 -7.60
N VAL A 165 14.42 3.51 -7.35
CA VAL A 165 13.81 2.66 -8.37
C VAL A 165 12.45 3.21 -8.85
N GLU A 166 11.65 3.76 -7.94
CA GLU A 166 10.34 4.33 -8.27
C GLU A 166 10.44 5.61 -9.10
N ASN A 167 11.48 6.42 -8.90
CA ASN A 167 11.74 7.57 -9.78
C ASN A 167 11.98 7.17 -11.25
N ILE A 168 12.46 5.95 -11.49
CA ILE A 168 12.65 5.41 -12.84
C ILE A 168 11.32 4.85 -13.38
N LEU A 169 10.61 4.04 -12.58
CA LEU A 169 9.44 3.31 -13.05
C LEU A 169 8.15 4.13 -13.09
N ALA A 170 7.92 5.01 -12.11
CA ALA A 170 6.65 5.70 -11.92
C ALA A 170 6.21 6.53 -13.14
N PRO A 171 7.07 7.32 -13.81
CA PRO A 171 6.65 8.11 -14.97
C PRO A 171 6.08 7.24 -16.10
N GLY A 172 6.75 6.13 -16.42
CA GLY A 172 6.31 5.21 -17.46
C GLY A 172 5.03 4.46 -17.09
N GLU A 173 4.89 4.09 -15.82
CA GLU A 173 3.70 3.44 -15.26
C GLU A 173 2.49 4.38 -15.32
N ILE A 174 2.63 5.64 -14.91
CA ILE A 174 1.60 6.67 -15.00
C ILE A 174 1.20 6.93 -16.47
N ALA A 175 2.18 6.99 -17.38
CA ALA A 175 1.90 7.16 -18.81
C ALA A 175 1.08 5.96 -19.37
N ASN A 176 1.42 4.73 -18.98
CA ASN A 176 0.64 3.55 -19.32
C ASN A 176 -0.77 3.57 -18.73
N ALA A 177 -0.92 4.01 -17.48
CA ALA A 177 -2.23 4.16 -16.85
C ALA A 177 -3.11 5.18 -17.62
N ARG A 178 -2.51 6.27 -18.12
CA ARG A 178 -3.20 7.23 -19.00
C ARG A 178 -3.65 6.60 -20.32
N VAL A 179 -2.80 5.78 -20.97
CA VAL A 179 -3.17 5.02 -22.17
C VAL A 179 -4.36 4.09 -21.89
N ASN A 180 -4.32 3.37 -20.77
CA ASN A 180 -5.41 2.47 -20.37
C ASN A 180 -6.70 3.22 -20.07
N GLY A 181 -6.62 4.39 -19.42
CA GLY A 181 -7.76 5.27 -19.19
C GLY A 181 -8.43 5.70 -20.49
N TRP A 182 -7.65 6.09 -21.50
CA TRP A 182 -8.19 6.45 -22.82
C TRP A 182 -8.77 5.25 -23.57
N ARG A 183 -8.17 4.06 -23.48
CA ARG A 183 -8.75 2.83 -24.05
C ARG A 183 -10.12 2.51 -23.44
N LYS A 184 -10.25 2.59 -22.12
CA LYS A 184 -11.54 2.38 -21.42
C LYS A 184 -12.60 3.40 -21.87
N ARG A 185 -12.21 4.68 -21.99
CA ARG A 185 -13.09 5.73 -22.50
C ARG A 185 -13.52 5.47 -23.95
N LEU A 186 -12.61 5.00 -24.79
CA LEU A 186 -12.90 4.65 -26.18
C LEU A 186 -13.93 3.52 -26.25
N GLY A 187 -13.71 2.42 -25.53
CA GLY A 187 -14.66 1.31 -25.49
C GLY A 187 -16.05 1.75 -25.02
N ARG A 188 -16.14 2.58 -23.96
CA ARG A 188 -17.42 3.13 -23.50
C ARG A 188 -18.10 4.01 -24.54
N ALA A 189 -17.33 4.86 -25.23
CA ALA A 189 -17.88 5.73 -26.27
C ALA A 189 -18.40 4.91 -27.47
N GLU A 190 -17.66 3.88 -27.88
CA GLU A 190 -18.07 2.96 -28.94
C GLU A 190 -19.35 2.19 -28.55
N SER A 191 -19.47 1.72 -27.31
CA SER A 191 -20.71 1.10 -26.81
C SER A 191 -21.90 2.06 -26.83
N LEU A 192 -21.73 3.31 -26.40
CA LEU A 192 -22.81 4.31 -26.39
C LEU A 192 -23.28 4.67 -27.80
N VAL A 193 -22.36 4.75 -28.77
CA VAL A 193 -22.71 4.99 -30.18
C VAL A 193 -23.40 3.76 -30.79
N ALA A 194 -23.00 2.55 -30.41
CA ALA A 194 -23.69 1.33 -30.83
C ALA A 194 -25.13 1.25 -30.28
N GLU A 195 -25.34 1.71 -29.05
CA GLU A 195 -26.65 1.71 -28.38
C GLU A 195 -27.58 2.83 -28.88
N HIS A 196 -27.06 4.04 -29.06
CA HIS A 196 -27.87 5.24 -29.33
C HIS A 196 -27.78 5.74 -30.78
N GLY A 197 -26.96 5.13 -31.63
CA GLY A 197 -26.71 5.56 -33.00
C GLY A 197 -25.65 6.66 -33.13
N THR A 198 -25.27 6.98 -34.38
CA THR A 198 -24.22 7.96 -34.69
C THR A 198 -24.58 9.39 -34.32
N ASP A 199 -25.88 9.71 -34.27
CA ASP A 199 -26.38 11.04 -33.93
C ASP A 199 -26.45 11.30 -32.43
N TRP A 200 -25.95 10.36 -31.60
CA TRP A 200 -25.88 10.50 -30.16
C TRP A 200 -25.15 11.80 -29.77
N PRO A 201 -25.82 12.76 -29.09
CA PRO A 201 -25.22 14.04 -28.76
C PRO A 201 -24.35 13.92 -27.51
N TYR A 202 -23.11 14.37 -27.60
CA TYR A 202 -22.19 14.47 -26.47
C TYR A 202 -21.87 15.94 -26.18
N LYS A 203 -22.03 16.36 -24.92
CA LYS A 203 -21.65 17.70 -24.47
C LYS A 203 -20.21 17.68 -23.95
N SER A 204 -19.32 18.36 -24.66
CA SER A 204 -17.92 18.58 -24.25
C SER A 204 -17.81 19.35 -22.94
N ARG A 205 -16.60 19.36 -22.35
CA ARG A 205 -16.31 20.09 -21.12
C ARG A 205 -16.48 21.61 -21.30
N GLU A 206 -16.26 22.10 -22.51
CA GLU A 206 -16.43 23.49 -22.94
C GLU A 206 -17.90 23.83 -23.26
N GLY A 207 -18.80 22.84 -23.18
CA GLY A 207 -20.23 23.01 -23.40
C GLY A 207 -20.70 22.84 -24.84
N ALA A 208 -19.79 22.69 -25.81
CA ALA A 208 -20.14 22.40 -27.20
C ALA A 208 -20.76 20.99 -27.33
N VAL A 209 -21.80 20.87 -28.16
CA VAL A 209 -22.44 19.59 -28.51
C VAL A 209 -21.77 19.04 -29.76
N ILE A 210 -21.29 17.82 -29.70
CA ILE A 210 -20.66 17.09 -30.81
C ILE A 210 -21.36 15.75 -31.02
N THR A 211 -21.21 15.17 -32.21
CA THR A 211 -21.74 13.85 -32.56
C THR A 211 -20.94 12.71 -31.91
N GLY A 212 -21.53 11.52 -31.84
CA GLY A 212 -20.85 10.31 -31.38
C GLY A 212 -19.53 10.02 -32.12
N PRO A 213 -19.50 10.03 -33.47
CA PRO A 213 -18.28 9.88 -34.26
C PRO A 213 -17.20 10.93 -33.95
N GLU A 214 -17.57 12.20 -33.81
CA GLU A 214 -16.62 13.26 -33.44
C GLU A 214 -16.03 13.04 -32.05
N TYR A 215 -16.86 12.63 -31.08
CA TYR A 215 -16.41 12.28 -29.74
C TYR A 215 -15.44 11.10 -29.74
N ILE A 216 -15.75 10.02 -30.48
CA ILE A 216 -14.85 8.87 -30.67
C ILE A 216 -13.53 9.32 -31.33
N GLY A 217 -13.59 10.17 -32.36
CA GLY A 217 -12.40 10.73 -33.03
C GLY A 217 -11.50 11.50 -32.06
N ASN A 218 -12.09 12.35 -31.22
CA ASN A 218 -11.36 13.08 -30.18
C ASN A 218 -10.70 12.14 -29.14
N ILE A 219 -11.37 11.06 -28.74
CA ILE A 219 -10.78 10.06 -27.84
C ILE A 219 -9.61 9.33 -28.52
N LYS A 220 -9.76 8.90 -29.78
CA LYS A 220 -8.70 8.22 -30.54
C LYS A 220 -7.45 9.11 -30.67
N LYS A 221 -7.62 10.39 -31.01
CA LYS A 221 -6.52 11.37 -31.04
C LYS A 221 -5.79 11.47 -29.69
N ASN A 222 -6.53 11.58 -28.59
CA ASN A 222 -5.93 11.64 -27.26
C ASN A 222 -5.25 10.33 -26.83
N LEU A 223 -5.80 9.18 -27.23
CA LEU A 223 -5.19 7.88 -27.03
C LEU A 223 -3.85 7.76 -27.76
N ASP A 224 -3.77 8.25 -28.99
CA ASP A 224 -2.52 8.22 -29.77
C ASP A 224 -1.45 9.17 -29.20
N ILE A 225 -1.84 10.37 -28.74
CA ILE A 225 -0.95 11.26 -27.98
C ILE A 225 -0.42 10.56 -26.73
N ALA A 226 -1.30 9.92 -25.95
CA ALA A 226 -0.87 9.20 -24.74
C ALA A 226 0.06 8.02 -25.05
N ARG A 227 -0.18 7.29 -26.15
CA ARG A 227 0.70 6.21 -26.62
C ARG A 227 2.06 6.72 -27.06
N ALA A 228 2.11 7.86 -27.75
CA ALA A 228 3.37 8.48 -28.15
C ALA A 228 4.19 8.88 -26.91
N GLN A 229 3.57 9.56 -25.95
CA GLN A 229 4.20 9.95 -24.68
C GLN A 229 4.70 8.74 -23.88
N ALA A 230 3.89 7.68 -23.74
CA ALA A 230 4.32 6.48 -23.05
C ALA A 230 5.52 5.81 -23.74
N ARG A 231 5.52 5.72 -25.08
CA ARG A 231 6.65 5.17 -25.84
C ARG A 231 7.92 5.99 -25.66
N GLU A 232 7.82 7.31 -25.68
CA GLU A 232 8.93 8.23 -25.45
C GLU A 232 9.54 8.02 -24.05
N ILE A 233 8.71 8.04 -23.00
CA ILE A 233 9.16 7.81 -21.62
C ILE A 233 9.85 6.45 -21.47
N TRP A 234 9.23 5.38 -21.99
CA TRP A 234 9.83 4.04 -21.91
C TRP A 234 11.06 3.87 -22.80
N SER A 235 11.22 4.66 -23.86
CA SER A 235 12.42 4.61 -24.72
C SER A 235 13.66 5.20 -24.04
N ASN A 236 13.45 6.08 -23.05
CA ASN A 236 14.53 6.64 -22.23
C ASN A 236 15.05 5.65 -21.18
N ILE A 237 14.33 4.54 -20.95
CA ILE A 237 14.76 3.44 -20.07
C ILE A 237 15.28 2.33 -20.97
N ALA A 238 16.54 1.92 -20.80
CA ALA A 238 17.11 0.88 -21.65
C ALA A 238 16.28 -0.41 -21.55
N LYS A 239 15.94 -1.00 -22.70
CA LYS A 239 15.01 -2.14 -22.77
C LYS A 239 15.48 -3.38 -21.99
N GLY A 240 16.79 -3.58 -21.86
CA GLY A 240 17.38 -4.67 -21.06
C GLY A 240 17.16 -4.49 -19.56
N ASP A 241 17.03 -3.25 -19.10
CA ASP A 241 17.07 -2.92 -17.67
C ASP A 241 15.68 -2.98 -17.02
N LEU A 242 14.60 -2.92 -17.79
CA LEU A 242 13.25 -2.80 -17.22
C LEU A 242 12.82 -4.03 -16.41
N GLY A 243 13.21 -5.23 -16.85
CA GLY A 243 12.96 -6.47 -16.11
C GLY A 243 13.70 -6.46 -14.77
N ASP A 244 14.99 -6.15 -14.82
CA ASP A 244 15.89 -6.12 -13.67
C ASP A 244 15.50 -5.03 -12.66
N VAL A 245 15.11 -3.85 -13.14
CA VAL A 245 14.64 -2.75 -12.28
C VAL A 245 13.32 -3.13 -11.58
N ARG A 246 12.41 -3.83 -12.27
CA ARG A 246 11.15 -4.31 -11.66
C ARG A 246 11.38 -5.41 -10.63
N GLU A 247 12.31 -6.33 -10.89
CA GLU A 247 12.64 -7.36 -9.90
C GLU A 247 13.39 -6.75 -8.71
N SER A 248 14.33 -5.84 -8.96
CA SER A 248 15.04 -5.10 -7.89
C SER A 248 14.07 -4.35 -7.00
N ARG A 249 13.05 -3.70 -7.58
CA ARG A 249 11.94 -3.10 -6.83
C ARG A 249 11.25 -4.12 -5.93
N ARG A 250 10.87 -5.25 -6.51
CA ARG A 250 10.12 -6.30 -5.81
C ARG A 250 10.93 -6.85 -4.63
N GLU A 251 12.18 -7.22 -4.87
CA GLU A 251 13.10 -7.74 -3.85
C GLU A 251 13.32 -6.71 -2.74
N ALA A 252 13.64 -5.46 -3.10
CA ALA A 252 13.87 -4.39 -2.12
C ALA A 252 12.65 -4.17 -1.22
N ARG A 253 11.43 -4.22 -1.77
CA ARG A 253 10.20 -4.09 -0.98
C ARG A 253 9.97 -5.27 -0.04
N ILE A 254 10.21 -6.50 -0.50
CA ILE A 254 10.10 -7.70 0.35
C ILE A 254 11.04 -7.58 1.54
N GLU A 255 12.32 -7.30 1.26
CA GLU A 255 13.38 -7.21 2.26
C GLU A 255 13.12 -6.06 3.26
N SER A 256 12.78 -4.88 2.75
CA SER A 256 12.41 -3.69 3.54
C SER A 256 11.25 -3.98 4.49
N ASN A 257 10.16 -4.55 3.98
CA ASN A 257 8.97 -4.81 4.79
C ASN A 257 9.20 -5.95 5.79
N GLN A 258 10.02 -6.95 5.46
CA GLN A 258 10.42 -7.99 6.41
C GLN A 258 11.22 -7.41 7.59
N ARG A 259 12.18 -6.52 7.32
CA ARG A 259 12.93 -5.81 8.37
C ARG A 259 12.03 -4.93 9.23
N ALA A 260 11.17 -4.13 8.60
CA ALA A 260 10.20 -3.29 9.30
C ALA A 260 9.27 -4.13 10.18
N PHE A 261 8.76 -5.26 9.66
CA PHE A 261 7.91 -6.17 10.41
C PHE A 261 8.65 -6.77 11.62
N GLY A 262 9.88 -7.26 11.44
CA GLY A 262 10.68 -7.79 12.56
C GLY A 262 10.90 -6.76 13.68
N ARG A 263 11.15 -5.49 13.31
CA ARG A 263 11.24 -4.37 14.26
C ARG A 263 9.91 -4.13 14.98
N VAL A 264 8.81 -4.06 14.25
CA VAL A 264 7.46 -3.87 14.82
C VAL A 264 7.08 -5.01 15.76
N SER A 265 7.38 -6.26 15.41
CA SER A 265 7.16 -7.41 16.29
C SER A 265 7.93 -7.28 17.60
N ASN A 266 9.16 -6.71 17.58
CA ASN A 266 9.89 -6.44 18.82
C ASN A 266 9.21 -5.38 19.68
N TYR A 267 8.72 -4.28 19.08
CA TYR A 267 7.98 -3.26 19.83
C TYR A 267 6.68 -3.80 20.42
N VAL A 268 5.94 -4.60 19.65
CA VAL A 268 4.73 -5.29 20.12
C VAL A 268 5.03 -6.16 21.34
N GLN A 269 6.07 -7.00 21.29
CA GLN A 269 6.44 -7.83 22.44
C GLN A 269 6.76 -7.02 23.70
N ARG A 270 7.38 -5.84 23.55
CA ARG A 270 7.66 -4.94 24.68
C ARG A 270 6.40 -4.31 25.23
N PHE A 271 5.50 -3.84 24.37
CA PHE A 271 4.20 -3.33 24.81
C PHE A 271 3.39 -4.41 25.52
N GLU A 272 3.33 -5.62 24.99
CA GLU A 272 2.63 -6.75 25.63
C GLU A 272 3.26 -7.14 26.96
N ALA A 273 4.58 -7.09 27.09
CA ALA A 273 5.27 -7.31 28.37
C ALA A 273 4.87 -6.26 29.42
N ILE A 274 4.70 -4.99 29.02
CA ILE A 274 4.19 -3.93 29.90
C ILE A 274 2.72 -4.18 30.26
N LEU A 275 1.86 -4.51 29.29
CA LEU A 275 0.44 -4.79 29.56
C LEU A 275 0.28 -5.99 30.51
N ALA A 276 1.15 -7.00 30.39
CA ALA A 276 1.15 -8.18 31.26
C ALA A 276 1.51 -7.86 32.73
N THR A 277 2.14 -6.71 33.03
CA THR A 277 2.35 -6.30 34.43
C THR A 277 1.08 -5.77 35.10
N GLY A 278 -0.01 -5.61 34.34
CA GLY A 278 -1.27 -5.06 34.79
C GLY A 278 -1.20 -3.60 35.21
N PRO A 279 -0.83 -2.66 34.31
CA PRO A 279 -0.82 -1.23 34.63
C PRO A 279 -2.18 -0.77 35.14
N ALA A 280 -2.18 0.00 36.23
CA ALA A 280 -3.43 0.40 36.89
C ALA A 280 -4.31 1.31 36.02
N ASP A 281 -3.67 2.20 35.25
CA ASP A 281 -4.30 3.15 34.35
C ASP A 281 -3.34 3.55 33.21
N VAL A 282 -3.81 4.42 32.32
CA VAL A 282 -3.03 4.94 31.19
C VAL A 282 -1.75 5.66 31.65
N GLY A 283 -1.79 6.36 32.79
CA GLY A 283 -0.63 7.08 33.33
C GLY A 283 0.48 6.12 33.77
N ASP A 284 0.11 5.04 34.47
CA ASP A 284 1.03 3.98 34.87
C ASP A 284 1.59 3.22 33.66
N PHE A 285 0.75 2.90 32.67
CA PHE A 285 1.20 2.35 31.38
C PHE A 285 2.26 3.24 30.72
N MET A 286 1.98 4.54 30.57
CA MET A 286 2.91 5.49 29.94
C MET A 286 4.19 5.69 30.74
N ARG A 287 4.13 5.58 32.08
CA ARG A 287 5.33 5.58 32.93
C ARG A 287 6.22 4.37 32.66
N LEU A 288 5.64 3.18 32.51
CA LEU A 288 6.36 1.96 32.18
C LEU A 288 6.95 2.02 30.76
N VAL A 289 6.19 2.53 29.78
CA VAL A 289 6.67 2.76 28.41
C VAL A 289 7.87 3.71 28.40
N LYS A 290 7.83 4.80 29.16
CA LYS A 290 8.97 5.74 29.28
C LYS A 290 10.18 5.13 29.99
N ALA A 291 10.00 4.09 30.79
CA ALA A 291 11.09 3.36 31.44
C ALA A 291 11.73 2.31 30.52
N ASP A 292 11.05 1.86 29.46
CA ASP A 292 11.64 0.96 28.48
C ASP A 292 12.61 1.72 27.55
N PRO A 293 13.87 1.25 27.39
CA PRO A 293 14.91 1.99 26.67
C PRO A 293 14.67 2.12 25.16
N GLU A 294 13.84 1.26 24.57
CA GLU A 294 13.50 1.30 23.15
C GLU A 294 12.17 2.04 22.92
N LEU A 295 11.14 1.72 23.71
CA LEU A 295 9.82 2.36 23.56
C LEU A 295 9.83 3.84 23.95
N SER A 296 10.67 4.24 24.90
CA SER A 296 10.83 5.66 25.29
C SER A 296 11.33 6.57 24.17
N ARG A 297 11.87 6.01 23.08
CA ARG A 297 12.32 6.74 21.88
C ARG A 297 11.20 6.97 20.87
N LEU A 298 10.06 6.27 21.01
CA LEU A 298 8.92 6.40 20.11
C LEU A 298 8.10 7.63 20.47
N ARG A 299 7.52 8.26 19.45
CA ARG A 299 6.64 9.42 19.59
C ARG A 299 5.18 8.99 19.55
N ASP A 300 4.32 9.81 20.13
CA ASP A 300 2.86 9.75 19.94
C ASP A 300 2.21 8.42 20.35
N ILE A 301 2.82 7.66 21.26
CA ILE A 301 2.29 6.37 21.76
C ILE A 301 0.94 6.56 22.47
N ASP A 302 0.76 7.69 23.14
CA ASP A 302 -0.46 8.06 23.84
C ASP A 302 -1.61 8.44 22.90
N GLN A 303 -1.32 8.69 21.62
CA GLN A 303 -2.35 8.91 20.62
C GLN A 303 -3.07 7.59 20.31
N HIS A 304 -4.40 7.63 20.30
CA HIS A 304 -5.27 6.49 19.96
C HIS A 304 -5.19 5.27 20.91
N LEU A 305 -4.74 5.44 22.16
CA LEU A 305 -4.95 4.41 23.18
C LEU A 305 -6.46 4.18 23.41
N PRO A 306 -6.91 2.91 23.60
CA PRO A 306 -8.30 2.64 23.91
C PRO A 306 -8.69 3.29 25.23
N SER A 307 -9.97 3.67 25.37
CA SER A 307 -10.50 4.10 26.67
C SER A 307 -10.51 2.94 27.67
N GLY A 308 -10.54 3.22 28.97
CA GLY A 308 -10.66 2.19 30.00
C GLY A 308 -9.32 1.65 30.51
N ASN A 309 -9.35 0.44 31.07
CA ASN A 309 -8.21 -0.12 31.79
C ASN A 309 -7.21 -0.80 30.82
N PRO A 310 -5.89 -0.52 30.92
CA PRO A 310 -4.87 -1.18 30.09
C PRO A 310 -4.87 -2.71 30.13
N THR A 311 -5.35 -3.33 31.22
CA THR A 311 -5.50 -4.79 31.32
C THR A 311 -6.50 -5.39 30.32
N GLU A 312 -7.36 -4.56 29.74
CA GLU A 312 -8.31 -4.93 28.70
C GLU A 312 -7.76 -4.69 27.29
N TRP A 313 -6.51 -4.22 27.16
CA TRP A 313 -5.93 -3.89 25.87
C TRP A 313 -5.12 -5.05 25.31
N LYS A 314 -5.03 -5.09 23.99
CA LYS A 314 -4.08 -5.90 23.24
C LYS A 314 -3.50 -5.09 22.09
N THR A 315 -2.37 -5.53 21.56
CA THR A 315 -1.80 -4.95 20.35
C THR A 315 -2.23 -5.73 19.11
N GLU A 316 -2.35 -5.04 17.99
CA GLU A 316 -2.59 -5.63 16.67
C GLU A 316 -1.60 -5.01 15.69
N ILE A 317 -1.09 -5.83 14.76
CA ILE A 317 -0.20 -5.40 13.69
C ILE A 317 -0.99 -5.33 12.39
N PHE A 318 -0.82 -4.24 11.66
CA PHE A 318 -1.34 -4.11 10.31
C PHE A 318 -0.33 -3.36 9.43
N SER A 319 -0.59 -3.28 8.13
CA SER A 319 0.26 -2.58 7.18
C SER A 319 -0.59 -1.67 6.30
N LYS A 320 0.02 -0.59 5.84
CA LYS A 320 -0.51 0.29 4.80
C LYS A 320 0.53 0.45 3.69
N GLN A 321 0.15 0.13 2.46
CA GLN A 321 0.89 0.48 1.25
C GLN A 321 0.22 1.68 0.60
N PHE A 322 0.99 2.67 0.16
CA PHE A 322 0.47 3.95 -0.33
C PHE A 322 1.47 4.65 -1.25
N TRP A 323 1.02 5.74 -1.87
CA TRP A 323 1.83 6.56 -2.77
C TRP A 323 2.51 7.70 -2.00
N SER A 324 3.80 7.93 -2.17
CA SER A 324 4.55 9.00 -1.49
C SER A 324 4.33 10.37 -2.12
N GLY A 325 4.06 10.41 -3.42
CA GLY A 325 3.90 11.65 -4.19
C GLY A 325 2.55 12.31 -3.94
N GLN A 326 2.37 12.87 -2.74
CA GLN A 326 1.15 13.56 -2.32
C GLN A 326 1.50 14.96 -1.83
N GLU A 327 0.67 15.94 -2.15
CA GLU A 327 0.91 17.30 -1.67
C GLU A 327 -0.38 18.07 -1.41
N ILE A 328 -0.27 19.05 -0.50
CA ILE A 328 -1.28 20.10 -0.33
C ILE A 328 -1.26 20.99 -1.56
N VAL A 329 -2.42 21.21 -2.16
CA VAL A 329 -2.61 22.19 -3.23
C VAL A 329 -2.45 23.58 -2.65
N ARG A 330 -1.52 24.35 -3.20
CA ARG A 330 -1.23 25.72 -2.77
C ARG A 330 -1.64 26.75 -3.81
N ASP A 331 -2.09 27.91 -3.35
CA ASP A 331 -2.37 29.06 -4.20
C ASP A 331 -1.07 29.74 -4.69
N ARG A 332 -1.19 30.81 -5.48
CA ARG A 332 -0.01 31.55 -6.00
C ARG A 332 0.85 32.20 -4.91
N LYS A 333 0.36 32.31 -3.67
CA LYS A 333 1.07 32.85 -2.51
C LYS A 333 1.64 31.75 -1.61
N GLY A 334 1.47 30.47 -1.98
CA GLY A 334 1.92 29.32 -1.20
C GLY A 334 0.97 28.89 -0.08
N ASN A 335 -0.20 29.52 0.05
CA ASN A 335 -1.18 29.14 1.08
C ASN A 335 -1.94 27.88 0.67
N PRO A 336 -2.27 26.98 1.61
CA PRO A 336 -3.17 25.86 1.33
C PRO A 336 -4.50 26.35 0.72
N VAL A 337 -4.90 25.74 -0.39
CA VAL A 337 -6.20 25.98 -1.00
C VAL A 337 -7.24 25.22 -0.19
N VAL A 338 -8.09 25.95 0.54
CA VAL A 338 -9.20 25.37 1.30
C VAL A 338 -10.51 25.62 0.57
N LYS A 339 -11.29 24.57 0.31
CA LYS A 339 -12.64 24.67 -0.29
C LYS A 339 -13.65 24.01 0.63
N ALA A 340 -14.67 24.76 1.04
CA ALA A 340 -15.70 24.29 1.97
C ALA A 340 -15.13 23.64 3.26
N GLY A 341 -14.07 24.23 3.82
CA GLY A 341 -13.40 23.71 5.01
C GLY A 341 -12.44 22.53 4.77
N VAL A 342 -12.34 22.04 3.53
CA VAL A 342 -11.44 20.92 3.18
C VAL A 342 -10.18 21.44 2.50
N THR A 343 -9.02 21.11 3.04
CA THR A 343 -7.72 21.37 2.41
C THR A 343 -7.61 20.56 1.12
N GLY A 344 -7.34 21.25 0.01
CA GLY A 344 -7.10 20.62 -1.28
C GLY A 344 -5.80 19.82 -1.26
N VAL A 345 -5.87 18.57 -1.70
CA VAL A 345 -4.73 17.66 -1.81
C VAL A 345 -4.71 17.07 -3.22
N ARG A 346 -3.53 16.68 -3.71
CA ARG A 346 -3.40 16.01 -4.99
C ARG A 346 -2.23 15.03 -5.01
N ALA A 347 -2.32 14.04 -5.89
CA ALA A 347 -1.18 13.22 -6.27
C ALA A 347 -0.28 13.97 -7.27
N THR A 348 1.03 13.88 -7.06
CA THR A 348 2.06 14.32 -7.99
C THR A 348 2.34 13.24 -9.05
N GLN A 349 3.11 13.60 -10.09
CA GLN A 349 3.52 12.67 -11.14
C GLN A 349 4.80 11.90 -10.80
N THR A 350 5.47 12.28 -9.71
CA THR A 350 6.75 11.73 -9.25
C THR A 350 6.64 11.41 -7.76
N PRO A 351 7.28 10.34 -7.28
CA PRO A 351 7.28 10.06 -5.85
C PRO A 351 8.02 11.15 -5.07
N ASP A 352 7.75 11.27 -3.78
CA ASP A 352 8.49 12.12 -2.84
C ASP A 352 9.23 11.24 -1.82
N PRO A 353 10.55 11.01 -1.99
CA PRO A 353 11.31 10.17 -1.08
C PRO A 353 11.44 10.74 0.33
N THR A 354 11.14 12.02 0.54
CA THR A 354 11.38 12.70 1.82
C THR A 354 10.13 12.78 2.70
N LEU A 355 8.94 12.76 2.09
CA LEU A 355 7.68 12.97 2.82
C LEU A 355 7.42 11.91 3.90
N PHE A 356 7.85 10.67 3.65
CA PHE A 356 7.65 9.53 4.53
C PHE A 356 8.97 8.84 4.90
N GLU A 357 10.06 9.61 5.02
CA GLU A 357 11.35 9.06 5.41
C GLU A 357 11.30 8.55 6.86
N PRO A 358 11.59 7.26 7.11
CA PRO A 358 11.61 6.71 8.46
C PRO A 358 12.75 7.31 9.29
N ASN A 359 12.49 7.50 10.58
CA ASN A 359 13.53 7.88 11.53
C ASN A 359 14.65 6.81 11.54
N PRO A 360 15.94 7.16 11.37
CA PRO A 360 17.00 6.17 11.25
C PRO A 360 17.22 5.34 12.52
N ALA A 361 16.93 5.90 13.71
CA ALA A 361 17.09 5.18 14.97
C ALA A 361 15.90 4.25 15.25
N THR A 362 14.67 4.74 15.11
CA THR A 362 13.46 4.02 15.52
C THR A 362 12.72 3.33 14.38
N GLY A 363 12.99 3.68 13.13
CA GLY A 363 12.19 3.30 11.97
C GLY A 363 10.81 3.95 11.91
N GLN A 364 10.46 4.80 12.88
CA GLN A 364 9.13 5.43 12.95
C GLN A 364 8.95 6.44 11.81
N VAL A 365 7.83 6.37 11.12
CA VAL A 365 7.45 7.25 10.00
C VAL A 365 6.42 8.26 10.48
N ASP A 366 6.59 9.52 10.13
CA ASP A 366 5.56 10.54 10.33
C ASP A 366 4.51 10.43 9.23
N MET A 367 3.30 10.00 9.60
CA MET A 367 2.19 9.77 8.67
C MET A 367 1.27 11.01 8.51
N SER A 368 1.61 12.16 9.11
CA SER A 368 0.80 13.39 9.01
C SER A 368 0.71 13.98 7.60
N GLY A 369 1.65 13.61 6.73
CA GLY A 369 1.66 13.96 5.30
C GLY A 369 0.83 13.04 4.40
N ASP A 370 0.22 11.97 4.94
CA ASP A 370 -0.54 11.01 4.14
C ASP A 370 -1.99 11.47 3.95
N TYR A 371 -2.30 11.91 2.72
CA TYR A 371 -3.61 12.39 2.32
C TYR A 371 -4.43 11.36 1.56
N ASN A 372 -4.00 10.09 1.55
CA ASN A 372 -4.66 9.00 0.83
C ASN A 372 -4.85 9.28 -0.68
N CYS A 373 -3.93 10.02 -1.29
CA CYS A 373 -3.87 10.27 -2.73
C CYS A 373 -3.12 9.13 -3.43
N GLY A 374 -3.74 8.49 -4.41
CA GLY A 374 -3.11 7.43 -5.20
C GLY A 374 -2.21 7.94 -6.31
N LYS A 375 -1.24 7.13 -6.69
CA LYS A 375 -0.43 7.34 -7.90
C LYS A 375 -1.38 7.58 -9.10
N PRO A 376 -1.13 8.57 -9.96
CA PRO A 376 -2.07 8.93 -11.02
C PRO A 376 -2.47 7.73 -11.91
N GLY A 377 -3.75 7.34 -11.85
CA GLY A 377 -4.31 6.21 -12.61
C GLY A 377 -4.26 4.85 -11.90
N TYR A 378 -3.87 4.83 -10.63
CA TYR A 378 -3.76 3.65 -9.76
C TYR A 378 -4.64 3.76 -8.51
N GLY A 379 -4.68 2.70 -7.70
CA GLY A 379 -5.31 2.71 -6.39
C GLY A 379 -4.61 3.67 -5.40
N ASN A 380 -5.31 4.08 -4.35
CA ASN A 380 -4.78 5.03 -3.36
C ASN A 380 -3.99 4.39 -2.23
N PHE A 381 -4.47 3.26 -1.70
CA PHE A 381 -3.77 2.50 -0.67
C PHE A 381 -4.18 1.03 -0.67
N ASP A 382 -3.43 0.20 0.04
CA ASP A 382 -3.78 -1.18 0.40
C ASP A 382 -3.48 -1.38 1.88
N TYR A 383 -4.50 -1.77 2.65
CA TYR A 383 -4.36 -2.13 4.07
C TYR A 383 -4.39 -3.64 4.22
N ALA A 384 -3.50 -4.17 5.06
CA ALA A 384 -3.54 -5.57 5.43
C ALA A 384 -3.37 -5.77 6.93
N LEU A 385 -4.18 -6.67 7.49
CA LEU A 385 -4.07 -7.11 8.87
C LEU A 385 -3.14 -8.32 8.98
N TYR A 386 -2.24 -8.32 9.96
CA TYR A 386 -1.44 -9.52 10.27
C TYR A 386 -2.25 -10.48 11.15
N ASP A 387 -2.38 -11.74 10.71
CA ASP A 387 -3.01 -12.82 11.47
C ASP A 387 -1.94 -13.75 12.03
N GLU A 388 -1.52 -13.47 13.25
CA GLU A 388 -0.44 -14.17 13.95
C GLU A 388 -0.58 -15.70 13.96
N PRO A 389 -1.76 -16.30 14.25
CA PRO A 389 -1.91 -17.76 14.28
C PRO A 389 -1.55 -18.46 12.95
N THR A 390 -1.68 -17.76 11.83
CA THR A 390 -1.40 -18.31 10.50
C THR A 390 -0.16 -17.71 9.84
N GLY A 391 0.44 -16.68 10.44
CA GLY A 391 1.56 -15.93 9.86
C GLY A 391 1.22 -15.28 8.51
N SER A 392 -0.05 -14.88 8.32
CA SER A 392 -0.55 -14.38 7.02
C SER A 392 -1.06 -12.95 7.09
N TRP A 393 -1.19 -12.31 5.91
CA TRP A 393 -1.66 -10.94 5.75
C TRP A 393 -3.00 -10.89 5.03
N TRP A 394 -4.02 -10.35 5.70
CA TRP A 394 -5.38 -10.26 5.20
C TRP A 394 -5.69 -8.87 4.64
N ASN A 395 -5.98 -8.77 3.34
CA ASN A 395 -6.42 -7.53 2.69
C ASN A 395 -7.60 -7.79 1.75
N ALA A 396 -7.98 -6.80 0.94
CA ALA A 396 -8.98 -6.98 -0.10
C ALA A 396 -8.57 -6.29 -1.41
N ASN A 397 -9.20 -6.68 -2.52
CA ASN A 397 -8.92 -6.12 -3.83
C ASN A 397 -9.34 -4.63 -3.98
N HIS A 398 -10.54 -4.28 -3.52
CA HIS A 398 -11.13 -2.93 -3.49
C HIS A 398 -12.40 -2.93 -2.60
N GLY A 399 -13.11 -1.79 -2.50
CA GLY A 399 -14.39 -1.70 -1.79
C GLY A 399 -15.54 -2.44 -2.50
N ASP A 400 -16.55 -2.85 -1.74
CA ASP A 400 -17.76 -3.49 -2.27
C ASP A 400 -18.70 -2.45 -2.87
N TRP A 401 -18.79 -2.44 -4.20
CA TRP A 401 -19.66 -1.53 -4.94
C TRP A 401 -21.15 -1.77 -4.66
N ARG A 402 -21.54 -2.92 -4.12
CA ARG A 402 -22.94 -3.21 -3.73
C ARG A 402 -23.34 -2.41 -2.49
N ILE A 403 -22.37 -2.14 -1.60
CA ILE A 403 -22.55 -1.37 -0.36
C ILE A 403 -22.28 0.11 -0.62
N TYR A 404 -21.27 0.40 -1.45
CA TYR A 404 -20.87 1.75 -1.83
C TYR A 404 -20.82 1.91 -3.36
N PRO A 405 -21.98 2.11 -4.00
CA PRO A 405 -22.05 2.31 -5.46
C PRO A 405 -21.21 3.49 -5.93
N GLU A 406 -20.99 4.50 -5.07
CA GLU A 406 -20.15 5.66 -5.35
C GLU A 406 -18.65 5.35 -5.43
N PHE A 407 -18.20 4.25 -4.82
CA PHE A 407 -16.79 3.84 -4.79
C PHE A 407 -16.45 2.73 -5.79
N GLY A 408 -17.42 2.27 -6.58
CA GLY A 408 -17.19 1.21 -7.54
C GLY A 408 -18.10 1.29 -8.75
N ASN A 409 -18.07 0.23 -9.54
CA ASN A 409 -18.89 0.09 -10.73
C ASN A 409 -19.31 -1.38 -10.81
N PRO A 410 -20.56 -1.74 -11.13
CA PRO A 410 -20.94 -3.13 -11.35
C PRO A 410 -20.08 -3.88 -12.38
N SER A 411 -19.33 -3.16 -13.23
CA SER A 411 -18.34 -3.70 -14.17
C SER A 411 -16.93 -3.93 -13.59
N THR A 412 -16.66 -3.55 -12.34
CA THR A 412 -15.49 -4.03 -11.61
C THR A 412 -15.76 -5.41 -11.02
N ALA A 413 -14.71 -6.19 -10.75
CA ALA A 413 -14.85 -7.45 -10.02
C ALA A 413 -15.61 -7.23 -8.70
N PRO A 414 -16.29 -8.25 -8.15
CA PRO A 414 -16.81 -8.16 -6.78
C PRO A 414 -15.67 -8.00 -5.77
N MET A 415 -15.99 -7.53 -4.56
CA MET A 415 -15.01 -7.50 -3.47
C MET A 415 -14.56 -8.93 -3.13
N GLU A 416 -13.25 -9.11 -3.07
CA GLU A 416 -12.60 -10.34 -2.64
C GLU A 416 -11.64 -10.01 -1.50
N VAL A 417 -11.68 -10.83 -0.45
CA VAL A 417 -10.71 -10.79 0.64
C VAL A 417 -9.60 -11.77 0.31
N HIS A 418 -8.35 -11.36 0.51
CA HIS A 418 -7.19 -12.20 0.24
C HIS A 418 -6.43 -12.49 1.53
N GLN A 419 -5.98 -13.74 1.65
CA GLN A 419 -5.01 -14.16 2.65
C GLN A 419 -3.67 -14.39 1.94
N ASN A 420 -2.65 -13.62 2.28
CA ASN A 420 -1.37 -13.62 1.61
C ASN A 420 -0.26 -14.16 2.50
N THR A 421 0.70 -14.83 1.89
CA THR A 421 2.03 -15.02 2.50
C THR A 421 2.72 -13.65 2.68
N PRO A 422 3.65 -13.51 3.63
CA PRO A 422 4.44 -12.29 3.80
C PRO A 422 5.12 -11.86 2.50
N GLU A 423 5.77 -12.78 1.78
CA GLU A 423 6.49 -12.49 0.54
C GLU A 423 5.55 -11.94 -0.55
N LYS A 424 4.34 -12.50 -0.64
CA LYS A 424 3.34 -12.06 -1.62
C LYS A 424 2.81 -10.66 -1.30
N PHE A 425 2.50 -10.39 -0.03
CA PHE A 425 1.98 -9.09 0.37
C PHE A 425 3.07 -8.01 0.30
N PHE A 426 4.26 -8.29 0.83
CA PHE A 426 5.38 -7.35 0.89
C PHE A 426 5.99 -7.00 -0.46
N ALA A 427 5.84 -7.85 -1.49
CA ALA A 427 6.16 -7.48 -2.87
C ALA A 427 5.40 -6.23 -3.34
N GLY A 428 4.22 -5.98 -2.76
CA GLY A 428 3.36 -4.84 -3.06
C GLY A 428 2.86 -4.81 -4.50
N ARG A 429 2.36 -3.64 -4.91
CA ARG A 429 1.85 -3.37 -6.27
C ARG A 429 2.51 -2.13 -6.87
N PRO A 430 2.50 -1.96 -8.20
CA PRO A 430 3.01 -0.74 -8.85
C PRO A 430 2.30 0.56 -8.43
N ASP A 431 1.11 0.43 -7.82
CA ASP A 431 0.29 1.51 -7.28
C ASP A 431 0.99 2.29 -6.16
N PHE A 432 1.84 1.62 -5.38
CA PHE A 432 2.38 2.11 -4.12
C PHE A 432 3.89 2.04 -4.16
N ASP A 433 4.58 3.10 -3.78
CA ASP A 433 6.04 3.15 -3.63
C ASP A 433 6.50 3.17 -2.17
N SER A 434 5.57 3.40 -1.24
CA SER A 434 5.79 3.39 0.19
C SER A 434 4.94 2.34 0.88
N ALA A 435 5.48 1.79 1.97
CA ALA A 435 4.78 0.88 2.84
C ALA A 435 5.21 1.12 4.29
N VAL A 436 4.24 1.04 5.20
CA VAL A 436 4.48 1.03 6.64
C VAL A 436 3.85 -0.19 7.28
N ILE A 437 4.49 -0.67 8.35
CA ILE A 437 3.93 -1.62 9.29
C ILE A 437 3.56 -0.84 10.54
N CYS A 438 2.31 -0.98 10.99
CA CYS A 438 1.73 -0.20 12.07
C CYS A 438 1.40 -1.07 13.28
N ILE A 439 1.41 -0.44 14.45
CA ILE A 439 0.89 -0.99 15.71
C ILE A 439 -0.39 -0.24 16.08
N ALA A 440 -1.44 -0.97 16.42
CA ALA A 440 -2.64 -0.40 17.03
C ALA A 440 -2.93 -1.09 18.37
N PHE A 441 -3.43 -0.31 19.33
CA PHE A 441 -4.00 -0.86 20.56
C PHE A 441 -5.50 -1.02 20.38
N THR A 442 -6.04 -2.16 20.81
CA THR A 442 -7.46 -2.47 20.73
C THR A 442 -7.94 -3.05 22.05
N LYS A 443 -9.25 -3.00 22.31
CA LYS A 443 -9.82 -3.72 23.43
C LYS A 443 -9.91 -5.20 23.12
N VAL A 444 -9.64 -6.04 24.12
CA VAL A 444 -10.01 -7.45 24.11
C VAL A 444 -11.53 -7.49 24.17
N VAL A 445 -12.16 -7.77 23.02
CA VAL A 445 -13.59 -8.04 22.97
C VAL A 445 -13.79 -9.40 23.61
N GLN A 446 -14.51 -9.43 24.74
CA GLN A 446 -14.90 -10.66 25.44
C GLN A 446 -15.92 -11.46 24.62
#